data_AF-A0A935FTC1-F1
#
_entry.id   AF-A0A935FTC1-F1
#
_cell.length_a   1.000
_cell.length_b   1.000
_cell.length_c   1.000
_cell.angle_alpha   90.00
_cell.angle_beta   90.00
_cell.angle_gamma   90.00
#
_symmetry.space_group_name_H-M   'P 1'
#
loop_
_entity.id
_entity.type
_entity.pdbx_description
1 polymer ?
#
loop_
_entity_poly.entity_id
_entity_poly.type
_entity_poly.pdbx_seq_one_letter_code
_entity_poly.pdbx_strand_id
1 'polypeptide(L)'
;MKINKSIKSSLSILPAIFLLAVLISAVVNAREDGMTGRTLLTNTNGCSCHGTRDLNTSVLISGPAVVNAGQTYNYTVSISNLTKSGAGVDIAVKRGVLVDNSPVLHLSGSELTHDSNLTMTSGLRNIQFTYTAPSNPTIDTIYASGNATNSNGGLSGDGWNWAPNFRVTVIQPLTLNLTALPEGFYNSGTGSSIPDTMTNYLRNVTTPYAVVDVAKSEMNSSGQGTFTFTNAVNGTPYFIVITHRNSIETWSAAGNSFVSNTLTYDFTSASSQAYGSNMKLVGSEWTIFAGDVNQDGNG
;
A
#
# COMPACT_ATOMS: atom_id res chain seq x y z
N MET A 1 64.01 -93.81 0.68
CA MET A 1 64.11 -94.05 2.14
C MET A 1 63.80 -92.75 2.88
N LYS A 2 62.57 -92.65 3.39
CA LYS A 2 62.05 -91.88 4.54
C LYS A 2 60.66 -91.35 4.24
N ILE A 3 59.79 -91.64 5.20
CA ILE A 3 58.34 -91.55 5.25
C ILE A 3 57.95 -90.29 6.05
N ASN A 4 56.68 -89.86 5.92
CA ASN A 4 55.89 -88.95 6.79
C ASN A 4 56.02 -87.44 6.52
N LYS A 5 54.96 -86.62 6.59
CA LYS A 5 53.59 -86.81 7.12
C LYS A 5 52.66 -85.73 6.53
N SER A 6 51.39 -86.09 6.36
CA SER A 6 50.25 -85.21 6.06
C SER A 6 50.02 -84.14 7.13
N ILE A 7 49.77 -82.89 6.72
CA ILE A 7 48.85 -81.96 7.40
C ILE A 7 48.02 -81.24 6.35
N LYS A 8 46.70 -81.48 6.38
CA LYS A 8 45.67 -80.71 5.68
C LYS A 8 45.42 -79.40 6.43
N SER A 9 45.40 -78.27 5.73
CA SER A 9 44.61 -77.11 6.15
C SER A 9 44.04 -76.42 4.91
N SER A 10 42.73 -76.58 4.73
CA SER A 10 41.92 -75.85 3.76
C SER A 10 41.80 -74.41 4.22
N LEU A 11 42.46 -73.48 3.52
CA LEU A 11 42.26 -72.04 3.73
C LEU A 11 41.34 -71.51 2.63
N SER A 12 40.06 -71.37 2.99
CA SER A 12 39.02 -70.71 2.20
C SER A 12 39.34 -69.23 2.07
N ILE A 13 39.70 -68.78 0.86
CA ILE A 13 39.87 -67.37 0.52
C ILE A 13 38.46 -66.82 0.23
N LEU A 14 37.85 -66.15 1.22
CA LEU A 14 36.71 -65.27 0.97
C LEU A 14 37.18 -64.06 0.14
N PRO A 15 36.45 -63.62 -0.90
CA PRO A 15 36.72 -62.33 -1.51
C PRO A 15 36.29 -61.22 -0.52
N ALA A 16 37.23 -60.36 -0.16
CA ALA A 16 36.95 -59.14 0.58
C ALA A 16 36.04 -58.24 -0.26
N ILE A 17 34.74 -58.23 0.07
CA ILE A 17 33.80 -57.23 -0.43
C ILE A 17 34.19 -55.91 0.22
N PHE A 18 34.91 -55.08 -0.52
CA PHE A 18 35.08 -53.66 -0.19
C PHE A 18 33.70 -53.01 -0.37
N LEU A 19 32.91 -52.96 0.71
CA LEU A 19 31.70 -52.16 0.76
C LEU A 19 32.15 -50.70 0.77
N LEU A 20 32.25 -50.11 -0.43
CA LEU A 20 32.35 -48.66 -0.57
C LEU A 20 31.02 -48.09 -0.10
N ALA A 21 30.93 -47.82 1.21
CA ALA A 21 29.88 -46.99 1.77
C ALA A 21 30.11 -45.59 1.18
N VAL A 22 29.50 -45.32 0.03
CA VAL A 22 29.25 -43.96 -0.41
C VAL A 22 28.26 -43.42 0.62
N LEU A 23 28.80 -42.86 1.69
CA LEU A 23 28.12 -41.85 2.49
C LEU A 23 27.85 -40.72 1.51
N ILE A 24 26.70 -40.79 0.84
CA ILE A 24 26.05 -39.61 0.32
C ILE A 24 25.67 -38.85 1.58
N SER A 25 26.62 -38.08 2.12
CA SER A 25 26.28 -36.85 2.79
C SER A 25 25.52 -36.08 1.73
N ALA A 26 24.19 -36.25 1.70
CA ALA A 26 23.34 -35.17 1.30
C ALA A 26 23.79 -34.05 2.22
N VAL A 27 24.66 -33.18 1.70
CA VAL A 27 24.81 -31.85 2.25
C VAL A 27 23.41 -31.32 2.04
N VAL A 28 22.58 -31.49 3.07
CA VAL A 28 21.39 -30.70 3.25
C VAL A 28 22.01 -29.31 3.41
N ASN A 29 22.24 -28.65 2.27
CA ASN A 29 22.47 -27.23 2.27
C ASN A 29 21.22 -26.71 2.97
N ALA A 30 21.34 -26.40 4.26
CA ALA A 30 20.40 -25.52 4.92
C ALA A 30 20.31 -24.34 3.95
N ARG A 31 19.14 -24.12 3.37
CA ARG A 31 19.00 -23.08 2.35
C ARG A 31 19.32 -21.76 3.04
N GLU A 32 20.49 -21.21 2.79
CA GLU A 32 20.82 -19.83 3.18
C GLU A 32 19.91 -18.84 2.45
N ASP A 33 19.31 -19.30 1.35
CA ASP A 33 18.23 -18.67 0.61
C ASP A 33 16.94 -18.85 1.40
N GLY A 34 16.26 -17.74 1.70
CA GLY A 34 15.10 -17.69 2.58
C GLY A 34 13.93 -18.56 2.17
N MET A 35 12.95 -18.68 3.08
CA MET A 35 11.83 -19.61 2.94
C MET A 35 10.50 -18.89 2.95
N THR A 36 9.67 -19.22 1.95
CA THR A 36 8.30 -18.75 1.80
C THR A 36 7.34 -19.47 2.76
N GLY A 37 6.17 -18.90 2.95
CA GLY A 37 5.08 -19.44 3.75
C GLY A 37 5.38 -19.40 5.24
N ARG A 38 6.18 -18.43 5.71
CA ARG A 38 6.58 -18.25 7.11
C ARG A 38 5.89 -17.05 7.76
N THR A 39 5.23 -16.22 6.96
CA THR A 39 4.37 -15.13 7.43
C THR A 39 3.01 -15.60 7.95
N LEU A 40 2.30 -14.71 8.65
CA LEU A 40 0.91 -14.88 9.11
C LEU A 40 -0.13 -14.85 7.97
N LEU A 41 0.28 -14.73 6.71
CA LEU A 41 -0.63 -14.98 5.58
C LEU A 41 -1.01 -16.46 5.51
N THR A 42 -0.12 -17.34 5.97
CA THR A 42 -0.33 -18.79 6.01
C THR A 42 -0.60 -19.28 7.44
N ASN A 43 -1.03 -20.53 7.57
CA ASN A 43 -1.18 -21.21 8.88
C ASN A 43 0.11 -21.88 9.36
N THR A 44 1.23 -21.69 8.65
CA THR A 44 2.51 -22.29 9.00
C THR A 44 3.13 -21.52 10.17
N ASN A 45 3.63 -22.26 11.15
CA ASN A 45 4.26 -21.67 12.33
C ASN A 45 5.65 -21.13 11.98
N GLY A 46 5.75 -19.84 11.63
CA GLY A 46 6.97 -19.04 11.58
C GLY A 46 8.15 -19.79 10.95
N CYS A 47 9.37 -19.50 11.41
CA CYS A 47 10.56 -20.22 10.99
C CYS A 47 10.74 -21.51 11.82
N SER A 48 10.30 -22.65 11.29
CA SER A 48 10.43 -23.94 12.00
C SER A 48 11.81 -24.58 11.87
N CYS A 49 12.68 -24.05 11.02
CA CYS A 49 14.04 -24.54 10.82
C CYS A 49 15.08 -23.83 11.68
N HIS A 50 14.86 -22.60 12.18
CA HIS A 50 15.87 -21.87 12.96
C HIS A 50 15.33 -21.42 14.32
N GLY A 51 15.56 -22.23 15.34
CA GLY A 51 15.21 -21.92 16.72
C GLY A 51 13.72 -21.90 17.03
N THR A 52 13.37 -21.18 18.10
CA THR A 52 11.99 -20.98 18.56
C THR A 52 11.59 -19.52 18.42
N ARG A 53 10.29 -19.25 18.56
CA ARG A 53 9.81 -17.87 18.65
C ARG A 53 10.47 -17.15 19.82
N ASP A 54 11.06 -15.98 19.58
CA ASP A 54 11.78 -15.17 20.56
C ASP A 54 11.13 -13.78 20.67
N LEU A 55 10.72 -13.40 21.88
CA LEU A 55 10.12 -12.09 22.15
C LEU A 55 11.16 -10.96 22.17
N ASN A 56 12.45 -11.29 22.25
CA ASN A 56 13.54 -10.31 22.09
C ASN A 56 13.85 -10.00 20.62
N THR A 57 13.33 -10.80 19.68
CA THR A 57 13.34 -10.48 18.26
C THR A 57 12.11 -9.65 17.93
N SER A 58 12.33 -8.38 17.56
CA SER A 58 11.28 -7.50 17.06
C SER A 58 11.30 -7.46 15.54
N VAL A 59 10.12 -7.49 14.92
CA VAL A 59 9.93 -7.35 13.48
C VAL A 59 8.86 -6.30 13.25
N LEU A 60 9.19 -5.25 12.50
CA LEU A 60 8.29 -4.12 12.26
C LEU A 60 8.25 -3.81 10.77
N ILE A 61 7.05 -3.55 10.25
CA ILE A 61 6.85 -3.04 8.90
C ILE A 61 6.58 -1.54 9.00
N SER A 62 7.20 -0.76 8.12
CA SER A 62 6.98 0.69 8.01
C SER A 62 6.84 1.11 6.55
N GLY A 63 6.02 2.14 6.32
CA GLY A 63 5.69 2.71 5.01
C GLY A 63 4.34 3.41 5.05
N PRO A 64 3.80 3.86 3.89
CA PRO A 64 2.52 4.55 3.84
C PRO A 64 1.36 3.60 4.21
N ALA A 65 0.47 4.05 5.10
CA ALA A 65 -0.73 3.30 5.48
C ALA A 65 -1.91 3.49 4.49
N VAL A 66 -1.85 4.53 3.65
CA VAL A 66 -2.83 4.84 2.61
C VAL A 66 -2.10 5.05 1.30
N VAL A 67 -2.55 4.41 0.23
CA VAL A 67 -1.91 4.37 -1.08
C VAL A 67 -2.92 4.43 -2.21
N ASN A 68 -2.52 4.90 -3.39
CA ASN A 68 -3.36 4.93 -4.57
C ASN A 68 -3.37 3.55 -5.26
N ALA A 69 -4.54 3.17 -5.75
CA ALA A 69 -4.75 1.92 -6.48
C ALA A 69 -3.80 1.81 -7.68
N GLY A 70 -3.23 0.62 -7.87
CA GLY A 70 -2.30 0.30 -8.96
C GLY A 70 -0.92 0.96 -8.88
N GLN A 71 -0.63 1.78 -7.88
CA GLN A 71 0.67 2.45 -7.73
C GLN A 71 1.65 1.63 -6.88
N THR A 72 2.95 1.84 -7.10
CA THR A 72 4.04 1.16 -6.37
C THR A 72 4.64 2.06 -5.30
N TYR A 73 4.89 1.50 -4.12
CA TYR A 73 5.43 2.20 -2.95
C TYR A 73 6.57 1.41 -2.31
N ASN A 74 7.48 2.13 -1.67
CA ASN A 74 8.56 1.54 -0.88
C ASN A 74 8.11 1.33 0.56
N TYR A 75 8.47 0.17 1.11
CA TYR A 75 8.29 -0.21 2.51
C TYR A 75 9.60 -0.70 3.09
N THR A 76 9.66 -0.83 4.41
CA THR A 76 10.81 -1.38 5.12
C THR A 76 10.36 -2.39 6.17
N VAL A 77 10.99 -3.57 6.20
CA VAL A 77 10.98 -4.48 7.35
C VAL A 77 12.21 -4.21 8.20
N SER A 78 12.00 -3.93 9.47
CA SER A 78 13.05 -3.76 10.47
C SER A 78 13.06 -4.97 11.40
N ILE A 79 14.19 -5.67 11.47
CA ILE A 79 14.42 -6.79 12.38
C ILE A 79 15.44 -6.34 13.43
N SER A 80 15.12 -6.48 14.73
CA SER A 80 16.06 -6.15 15.80
C SER A 80 16.16 -7.22 16.88
N ASN A 81 17.38 -7.43 17.36
CA ASN A 81 17.74 -8.25 18.52
C ASN A 81 19.16 -7.88 18.95
N LEU A 82 19.35 -7.47 20.21
CA LEU A 82 20.63 -6.93 20.70
C LEU A 82 21.76 -7.97 20.81
N THR A 83 21.43 -9.26 20.75
CA THR A 83 22.40 -10.35 20.93
C THR A 83 22.77 -11.08 19.63
N LYS A 84 22.18 -10.65 18.50
CA LYS A 84 22.28 -11.32 17.20
C LYS A 84 23.00 -10.43 16.19
N SER A 85 23.61 -11.08 15.21
CA SER A 85 24.47 -10.45 14.20
C SER A 85 24.03 -10.72 12.77
N GLY A 86 23.06 -11.63 12.55
CA GLY A 86 22.49 -11.93 11.25
C GLY A 86 20.97 -11.91 11.28
N ALA A 87 20.36 -11.91 10.12
CA ALA A 87 18.92 -11.87 9.96
C ALA A 87 18.45 -12.61 8.71
N GLY A 88 17.21 -13.07 8.75
CA GLY A 88 16.48 -13.57 7.60
C GLY A 88 15.07 -12.99 7.60
N VAL A 89 14.47 -12.87 6.42
CA VAL A 89 13.12 -12.34 6.25
C VAL A 89 12.30 -13.17 5.27
N ASP A 90 10.99 -13.18 5.50
CA ASP A 90 9.93 -13.59 4.56
C ASP A 90 8.84 -12.51 4.59
N ILE A 91 8.42 -12.03 3.43
CA ILE A 91 7.47 -10.92 3.25
C ILE A 91 6.36 -11.35 2.30
N ALA A 92 5.12 -11.14 2.72
CA ALA A 92 3.93 -11.54 1.97
C ALA A 92 2.88 -10.45 1.92
N VAL A 93 2.03 -10.49 0.91
CA VAL A 93 0.89 -9.57 0.75
C VAL A 93 -0.36 -10.36 0.42
N LYS A 94 -1.52 -9.90 0.91
CA LYS A 94 -2.78 -10.61 0.70
C LYS A 94 -3.39 -10.38 -0.69
N ARG A 95 -3.19 -9.20 -1.30
CA ARG A 95 -3.83 -8.83 -2.57
C ARG A 95 -2.91 -8.17 -3.58
N GLY A 96 -2.08 -7.22 -3.15
CA GLY A 96 -1.15 -6.52 -4.02
C GLY A 96 -0.05 -7.43 -4.53
N VAL A 97 0.96 -6.84 -5.14
CA VAL A 97 2.07 -7.56 -5.74
C VAL A 97 3.37 -7.09 -5.12
N LEU A 98 4.24 -8.03 -4.79
CA LEU A 98 5.62 -7.75 -4.42
C LEU A 98 6.50 -7.82 -5.67
N VAL A 99 7.43 -6.89 -5.77
CA VAL A 99 8.40 -6.86 -6.86
C VAL A 99 9.80 -7.00 -6.26
N ASP A 100 10.61 -7.83 -6.89
CA ASP A 100 12.02 -7.92 -6.54
C ASP A 100 12.80 -6.78 -7.22
N ASN A 101 13.25 -5.85 -6.38
CA ASN A 101 14.12 -4.75 -6.76
C ASN A 101 15.18 -4.47 -5.68
N SER A 102 15.48 -5.46 -4.84
CA SER A 102 16.37 -5.34 -3.70
C SER A 102 17.67 -6.08 -3.98
N PRO A 103 18.83 -5.60 -3.54
CA PRO A 103 20.08 -6.32 -3.69
C PRO A 103 20.23 -7.53 -2.74
N VAL A 104 19.24 -7.78 -1.88
CA VAL A 104 19.32 -8.77 -0.79
C VAL A 104 18.06 -9.63 -0.66
N LEU A 105 17.11 -9.46 -1.57
CA LEU A 105 15.89 -10.25 -1.64
C LEU A 105 15.78 -10.84 -3.04
N HIS A 106 15.04 -11.95 -3.13
CA HIS A 106 14.48 -12.45 -4.37
C HIS A 106 12.99 -12.71 -4.22
N LEU A 107 12.27 -12.64 -5.34
CA LEU A 107 10.88 -13.09 -5.40
C LEU A 107 10.83 -14.62 -5.53
N SER A 108 10.20 -15.27 -4.55
CA SER A 108 9.96 -16.71 -4.54
C SER A 108 8.44 -16.95 -4.51
N GLY A 109 7.88 -17.35 -5.65
CA GLY A 109 6.41 -17.37 -5.80
C GLY A 109 5.83 -15.95 -5.73
N SER A 110 5.01 -15.68 -4.70
CA SER A 110 4.40 -14.36 -4.46
C SER A 110 4.95 -13.65 -3.21
N GLU A 111 6.02 -14.18 -2.63
CA GLU A 111 6.64 -13.67 -1.40
C GLU A 111 8.09 -13.23 -1.69
N LEU A 112 8.59 -12.27 -0.91
CA LEU A 112 10.00 -11.87 -0.95
C LEU A 112 10.75 -12.52 0.20
N THR A 113 11.82 -13.22 -0.15
CA THR A 113 12.72 -13.89 0.79
C THR A 113 14.15 -13.39 0.59
N HIS A 114 14.97 -13.49 1.64
CA HIS A 114 16.39 -13.13 1.58
C HIS A 114 17.20 -14.08 0.70
N ASP A 115 18.26 -13.59 0.06
CA ASP A 115 19.19 -14.42 -0.75
C ASP A 115 20.28 -15.10 0.07
N SER A 116 20.59 -14.55 1.24
CA SER A 116 21.64 -15.03 2.13
C SER A 116 21.41 -14.47 3.53
N ASN A 117 22.15 -14.98 4.52
CA ASN A 117 22.14 -14.40 5.86
C ASN A 117 22.46 -12.89 5.83
N LEU A 118 21.54 -12.08 6.36
CA LEU A 118 21.59 -10.62 6.29
C LEU A 118 22.31 -10.06 7.52
N THR A 119 23.49 -9.44 7.35
CA THR A 119 24.21 -8.81 8.47
C THR A 119 23.37 -7.79 9.25
N MET A 120 23.32 -7.92 10.57
CA MET A 120 22.79 -6.89 11.48
C MET A 120 23.94 -5.99 11.95
N THR A 121 23.69 -4.69 12.09
CA THR A 121 24.61 -3.74 12.68
C THR A 121 24.00 -3.20 13.96
N SER A 122 24.72 -3.30 15.08
CA SER A 122 24.21 -2.91 16.40
C SER A 122 22.86 -3.55 16.75
N GLY A 123 22.67 -4.82 16.36
CA GLY A 123 21.44 -5.57 16.61
C GLY A 123 20.23 -5.14 15.78
N LEU A 124 20.43 -4.42 14.67
CA LEU A 124 19.35 -3.99 13.75
C LEU A 124 19.68 -4.34 12.29
N ARG A 125 18.66 -4.74 11.53
CA ARG A 125 18.70 -4.81 10.07
C ARG A 125 17.41 -4.23 9.48
N ASN A 126 17.57 -3.25 8.60
CA ASN A 126 16.49 -2.67 7.80
C ASN A 126 16.55 -3.24 6.38
N ILE A 127 15.40 -3.66 5.85
CA ILE A 127 15.27 -4.33 4.57
C ILE A 127 14.18 -3.61 3.79
N GLN A 128 14.58 -2.93 2.71
CA GLN A 128 13.64 -2.25 1.82
C GLN A 128 13.06 -3.23 0.81
N PHE A 129 11.78 -3.04 0.49
CA PHE A 129 11.09 -3.76 -0.55
C PHE A 129 10.03 -2.89 -1.21
N THR A 130 9.56 -3.29 -2.39
CA THR A 130 8.47 -2.62 -3.09
C THR A 130 7.18 -3.41 -3.07
N TYR A 131 6.09 -2.66 -2.96
CA TYR A 131 4.72 -3.15 -3.00
C TYR A 131 3.93 -2.37 -4.04
N THR A 132 3.30 -3.07 -4.97
CA THR A 132 2.33 -2.52 -5.91
C THR A 132 0.92 -2.78 -5.39
N ALA A 133 0.16 -1.72 -5.15
CA ALA A 133 -1.21 -1.81 -4.65
C ALA A 133 -2.16 -2.43 -5.70
N PRO A 134 -3.19 -3.18 -5.27
CA PRO A 134 -4.27 -3.62 -6.15
C PRO A 134 -4.86 -2.47 -6.98
N SER A 135 -5.33 -2.76 -8.19
CA SER A 135 -5.91 -1.77 -9.11
C SER A 135 -7.29 -1.25 -8.68
N ASN A 136 -7.94 -1.88 -7.69
CA ASN A 136 -9.23 -1.48 -7.17
C ASN A 136 -9.11 -1.08 -5.69
N PRO A 137 -9.87 -0.07 -5.22
CA PRO A 137 -9.93 0.30 -3.81
C PRO A 137 -10.26 -0.89 -2.91
N THR A 138 -9.46 -1.07 -1.86
CA THR A 138 -9.62 -2.17 -0.91
C THR A 138 -8.74 -1.94 0.33
N ILE A 139 -8.82 -2.84 1.31
CA ILE A 139 -7.82 -2.93 2.37
C ILE A 139 -6.95 -4.14 2.08
N ASP A 140 -5.66 -3.92 1.86
CA ASP A 140 -4.67 -4.99 1.80
C ASP A 140 -3.93 -5.15 3.14
N THR A 141 -3.17 -6.22 3.27
CA THR A 141 -2.34 -6.50 4.44
C THR A 141 -0.99 -7.02 4.00
N ILE A 142 0.06 -6.37 4.49
CA ILE A 142 1.44 -6.82 4.39
C ILE A 142 1.77 -7.60 5.67
N TYR A 143 2.37 -8.76 5.48
CA TYR A 143 2.86 -9.63 6.53
C TYR A 143 4.37 -9.76 6.41
N ALA A 144 5.05 -9.92 7.54
CA ALA A 144 6.46 -10.26 7.55
C ALA A 144 6.75 -11.22 8.70
N SER A 145 7.71 -12.11 8.48
CA SER A 145 8.41 -12.81 9.54
C SER A 145 9.90 -12.45 9.46
N GLY A 146 10.53 -12.35 10.61
CA GLY A 146 11.94 -12.03 10.73
C GLY A 146 12.61 -13.02 11.67
N ASN A 147 13.75 -13.56 11.24
CA ASN A 147 14.63 -14.37 12.06
C ASN A 147 15.87 -13.55 12.42
N ALA A 148 16.26 -13.51 13.69
CA ALA A 148 17.53 -12.93 14.12
C ALA A 148 18.49 -14.07 14.48
N THR A 149 19.62 -14.12 13.80
CA THR A 149 20.55 -15.26 13.83
C THR A 149 21.86 -14.89 14.52
N ASN A 150 22.50 -15.89 15.13
CA ASN A 150 23.87 -15.75 15.62
C ASN A 150 24.92 -15.93 14.49
N SER A 151 24.48 -16.12 13.24
CA SER A 151 25.31 -16.30 12.04
C SER A 151 26.31 -17.46 12.12
N ASN A 152 26.04 -18.50 12.90
CA ASN A 152 26.94 -19.67 13.02
C ASN A 152 26.64 -20.80 12.01
N GLY A 153 25.69 -20.60 11.10
CA GLY A 153 25.25 -21.59 10.10
C GLY A 153 24.40 -22.74 10.64
N GLY A 154 24.13 -22.76 11.96
CA GLY A 154 23.29 -23.75 12.62
C GLY A 154 21.90 -23.19 12.98
N LEU A 155 21.07 -24.05 13.54
CA LEU A 155 19.68 -23.74 13.90
C LEU A 155 19.51 -23.28 15.36
N SER A 156 20.55 -23.49 16.17
CA SER A 156 20.52 -23.26 17.62
C SER A 156 20.93 -21.84 17.97
N GLY A 157 20.17 -21.22 18.88
CA GLY A 157 20.43 -19.86 19.33
C GLY A 157 19.94 -18.78 18.38
N ASP A 158 19.14 -19.14 17.37
CA ASP A 158 18.38 -18.21 16.55
C ASP A 158 17.02 -17.93 17.17
N GLY A 159 16.44 -16.78 16.85
CA GLY A 159 15.15 -16.35 17.39
C GLY A 159 14.33 -15.61 16.36
N TRP A 160 13.16 -16.15 16.03
CA TRP A 160 12.25 -15.55 15.05
C TRP A 160 11.03 -14.92 15.70
N ASN A 161 10.40 -13.98 15.01
CA ASN A 161 9.09 -13.46 15.36
C ASN A 161 8.33 -13.00 14.11
N TRP A 162 7.02 -12.77 14.25
CA TRP A 162 6.22 -12.12 13.21
C TRP A 162 6.14 -10.63 13.45
N ALA A 163 6.03 -9.87 12.37
CA ALA A 163 5.54 -8.51 12.45
C ALA A 163 4.05 -8.50 12.80
N PRO A 164 3.57 -7.47 13.53
CA PRO A 164 2.15 -7.13 13.50
C PRO A 164 1.68 -6.93 12.06
N ASN A 165 0.45 -7.36 11.76
CA ASN A 165 -0.15 -7.17 10.43
C ASN A 165 -0.18 -5.69 10.06
N PHE A 166 0.45 -5.33 8.93
CA PHE A 166 0.45 -3.96 8.45
C PHE A 166 -0.68 -3.76 7.44
N ARG A 167 -1.72 -3.02 7.83
CA ARG A 167 -2.86 -2.73 6.95
C ARG A 167 -2.55 -1.57 6.02
N VAL A 168 -2.90 -1.74 4.75
CA VAL A 168 -2.78 -0.71 3.72
C VAL A 168 -4.16 -0.41 3.15
N THR A 169 -4.64 0.81 3.32
CA THR A 169 -5.87 1.28 2.69
C THR A 169 -5.55 1.76 1.28
N VAL A 170 -6.10 1.06 0.29
CA VAL A 170 -5.95 1.36 -1.12
C VAL A 170 -7.14 2.21 -1.56
N ILE A 171 -6.86 3.43 -2.01
CA ILE A 171 -7.86 4.41 -2.45
C ILE A 171 -7.76 4.66 -3.94
N GLN A 172 -8.87 5.08 -4.56
CA GLN A 172 -8.87 5.61 -5.92
C GLN A 172 -9.32 7.06 -5.83
N PRO A 173 -8.40 8.05 -5.88
CA PRO A 173 -8.79 9.44 -5.90
C PRO A 173 -9.55 9.78 -7.19
N LEU A 174 -10.61 10.57 -7.04
CA LEU A 174 -11.47 11.09 -8.10
C LEU A 174 -11.28 12.60 -8.19
N THR A 175 -11.13 13.13 -9.40
CA THR A 175 -10.86 14.54 -9.66
C THR A 175 -12.07 15.25 -10.24
N LEU A 176 -12.51 16.32 -9.58
CA LEU A 176 -13.50 17.27 -10.10
C LEU A 176 -12.78 18.52 -10.59
N ASN A 177 -12.89 18.80 -11.89
CA ASN A 177 -12.51 20.07 -12.49
C ASN A 177 -13.74 20.97 -12.49
N LEU A 178 -13.71 22.03 -11.69
CA LEU A 178 -14.86 22.90 -11.46
C LEU A 178 -14.59 24.29 -12.00
N THR A 179 -15.57 24.88 -12.69
CA THR A 179 -15.62 26.31 -13.00
C THR A 179 -16.76 26.96 -12.23
N ALA A 180 -16.46 28.00 -11.46
CA ALA A 180 -17.41 28.75 -10.65
C ALA A 180 -16.86 30.17 -10.35
N LEU A 181 -17.75 31.16 -10.40
CA LEU A 181 -17.41 32.56 -10.20
C LEU A 181 -18.28 33.17 -9.10
N PRO A 182 -17.73 33.53 -7.92
CA PRO A 182 -18.43 34.33 -6.93
C PRO A 182 -18.69 35.73 -7.46
N GLU A 183 -19.94 36.18 -7.40
CA GLU A 183 -20.34 37.51 -7.88
C GLU A 183 -19.45 38.62 -7.30
N GLY A 184 -19.22 38.63 -5.98
CA GLY A 184 -18.44 39.67 -5.31
C GLY A 184 -16.95 39.68 -5.65
N PHE A 185 -16.44 38.63 -6.33
CA PHE A 185 -15.01 38.49 -6.67
C PHE A 185 -14.78 38.59 -8.18
N TYR A 186 -15.84 38.52 -8.98
CA TYR A 186 -15.76 38.54 -10.43
C TYR A 186 -15.82 39.97 -11.00
N ASN A 187 -14.87 40.31 -11.86
CA ASN A 187 -14.84 41.56 -12.61
C ASN A 187 -15.14 41.28 -14.08
N SER A 188 -16.34 41.63 -14.52
CA SER A 188 -16.78 41.45 -15.91
C SER A 188 -16.07 42.36 -16.92
N GLY A 189 -15.43 43.45 -16.47
CA GLY A 189 -14.63 44.32 -17.34
C GLY A 189 -13.30 43.69 -17.75
N THR A 190 -12.73 42.83 -16.90
CA THR A 190 -11.48 42.09 -17.18
C THR A 190 -11.68 40.60 -17.43
N GLY A 191 -12.91 40.09 -17.27
CA GLY A 191 -13.22 38.67 -17.34
C GLY A 191 -12.47 37.82 -16.30
N SER A 192 -12.06 38.43 -15.18
CA SER A 192 -11.23 37.78 -14.17
C SER A 192 -11.92 37.76 -12.81
N SER A 193 -11.74 36.68 -12.07
CA SER A 193 -12.07 36.56 -10.66
C SER A 193 -10.83 36.79 -9.79
N ILE A 194 -11.02 37.32 -8.59
CA ILE A 194 -10.00 37.25 -7.55
C ILE A 194 -9.84 35.77 -7.14
N PRO A 195 -8.63 35.17 -7.22
CA PRO A 195 -8.36 33.81 -6.75
C PRO A 195 -8.67 33.67 -5.25
N ASP A 196 -9.33 32.57 -4.86
CA ASP A 196 -9.64 32.28 -3.46
C ASP A 196 -9.90 30.78 -3.25
N THR A 197 -9.93 30.33 -2.00
CA THR A 197 -10.24 28.94 -1.64
C THR A 197 -11.74 28.70 -1.58
N MET A 198 -12.20 27.62 -2.22
CA MET A 198 -13.57 27.12 -2.10
C MET A 198 -13.62 25.73 -1.47
N THR A 199 -14.76 25.40 -0.88
CA THR A 199 -15.05 24.05 -0.39
C THR A 199 -16.14 23.43 -1.25
N ASN A 200 -15.88 22.23 -1.76
CA ASN A 200 -16.82 21.44 -2.54
C ASN A 200 -17.25 20.19 -1.76
N TYR A 201 -18.55 19.98 -1.64
CA TYR A 201 -19.13 18.76 -1.09
C TYR A 201 -19.74 17.94 -2.21
N LEU A 202 -19.53 16.62 -2.15
CA LEU A 202 -20.33 15.66 -2.89
C LEU A 202 -21.43 15.15 -1.97
N ARG A 203 -22.68 15.23 -2.43
CA ARG A 203 -23.84 14.74 -1.70
C ARG A 203 -24.60 13.70 -2.52
N ASN A 204 -25.22 12.74 -1.82
CA ASN A 204 -26.14 11.79 -2.45
C ASN A 204 -27.25 12.51 -3.19
N VAL A 205 -27.76 11.92 -4.27
CA VAL A 205 -28.90 12.45 -5.06
C VAL A 205 -30.27 12.02 -4.54
N THR A 206 -30.30 11.27 -3.45
CA THR A 206 -31.52 10.81 -2.78
C THR A 206 -31.58 11.35 -1.36
N THR A 207 -32.78 11.72 -0.89
CA THR A 207 -33.02 12.15 0.48
C THR A 207 -32.47 11.10 1.48
N PRO A 208 -31.76 11.50 2.55
CA PRO A 208 -31.55 12.87 3.06
C PRO A 208 -30.35 13.63 2.48
N TYR A 209 -29.91 13.30 1.25
CA TYR A 209 -28.80 13.97 0.55
C TYR A 209 -27.52 14.06 1.39
N ALA A 210 -27.17 12.95 2.05
CA ALA A 210 -26.02 12.86 2.94
C ALA A 210 -24.73 13.27 2.21
N VAL A 211 -23.84 13.95 2.94
CA VAL A 211 -22.49 14.26 2.47
C VAL A 211 -21.72 12.96 2.34
N VAL A 212 -21.16 12.73 1.14
CA VAL A 212 -20.33 11.57 0.81
C VAL A 212 -18.86 11.92 0.97
N ASP A 213 -18.47 13.11 0.50
CA ASP A 213 -17.09 13.55 0.56
C ASP A 213 -17.01 15.08 0.53
N VAL A 214 -15.85 15.61 0.93
CA VAL A 214 -15.56 17.05 0.95
C VAL A 214 -14.13 17.31 0.54
N ALA A 215 -13.93 18.32 -0.30
CA ALA A 215 -12.62 18.76 -0.74
C ALA A 215 -12.53 20.28 -0.72
N LYS A 216 -11.32 20.80 -0.50
CA LYS A 216 -11.01 22.23 -0.63
C LYS A 216 -9.96 22.41 -1.71
N SER A 217 -10.09 23.47 -2.48
CA SER A 217 -9.11 23.83 -3.51
C SER A 217 -9.09 25.33 -3.73
N GLU A 218 -7.95 25.85 -4.16
CA GLU A 218 -7.81 27.22 -4.63
C GLU A 218 -8.36 27.33 -6.04
N MET A 219 -9.21 28.33 -6.27
CA MET A 219 -9.71 28.70 -7.58
C MET A 219 -8.78 29.72 -8.22
N ASN A 220 -8.47 29.58 -9.50
CA ASN A 220 -7.65 30.52 -10.25
C ASN A 220 -8.45 31.76 -10.70
N SER A 221 -7.78 32.69 -11.40
CA SER A 221 -8.41 33.94 -11.86
C SER A 221 -9.46 33.75 -12.96
N SER A 222 -9.53 32.55 -13.56
CA SER A 222 -10.59 32.16 -14.50
C SER A 222 -11.75 31.46 -13.80
N GLY A 223 -11.76 31.42 -12.47
CA GLY A 223 -12.80 30.73 -11.69
C GLY A 223 -12.69 29.21 -11.77
N GLN A 224 -11.52 28.65 -12.10
CA GLN A 224 -11.32 27.21 -12.24
C GLN A 224 -10.54 26.64 -11.05
N GLY A 225 -10.95 25.47 -10.57
CA GLY A 225 -10.26 24.74 -9.49
C GLY A 225 -10.35 23.23 -9.68
N THR A 226 -9.42 22.52 -9.06
CA THR A 226 -9.33 21.06 -9.12
C THR A 226 -9.51 20.48 -7.72
N PHE A 227 -10.54 19.67 -7.52
CA PHE A 227 -10.90 19.06 -6.24
C PHE A 227 -10.65 17.56 -6.31
N THR A 228 -10.09 16.97 -5.23
CA THR A 228 -9.82 15.53 -5.16
C THR A 228 -10.64 14.88 -4.06
N PHE A 229 -11.36 13.83 -4.40
CA PHE A 229 -12.24 13.05 -3.52
C PHE A 229 -11.72 11.62 -3.41
N THR A 230 -11.87 10.98 -2.25
CA THR A 230 -11.40 9.61 -1.99
C THR A 230 -12.52 8.66 -1.59
N ASN A 231 -13.70 9.18 -1.29
CA ASN A 231 -14.91 8.42 -0.93
C ASN A 231 -15.94 8.36 -2.06
N ALA A 232 -15.75 9.14 -3.13
CA ALA A 232 -16.59 9.10 -4.32
C ALA A 232 -16.36 7.84 -5.16
N VAL A 233 -17.35 7.45 -5.95
CA VAL A 233 -17.32 6.26 -6.81
C VAL A 233 -17.70 6.62 -8.26
N ASN A 234 -16.95 6.11 -9.24
CA ASN A 234 -17.31 6.27 -10.66
C ASN A 234 -18.71 5.75 -10.95
N GLY A 235 -19.43 6.42 -11.85
CA GLY A 235 -20.79 6.06 -12.25
C GLY A 235 -21.87 6.28 -11.20
N THR A 236 -21.51 6.68 -9.98
CA THR A 236 -22.48 7.10 -8.96
C THR A 236 -22.77 8.60 -9.12
N PRO A 237 -24.03 9.01 -9.25
CA PRO A 237 -24.37 10.42 -9.38
C PRO A 237 -24.35 11.12 -8.01
N TYR A 238 -23.75 12.31 -7.97
CA TYR A 238 -23.67 13.18 -6.80
C TYR A 238 -24.14 14.59 -7.14
N PHE A 239 -24.83 15.25 -6.19
CA PHE A 239 -24.91 16.70 -6.23
C PHE A 239 -23.53 17.28 -5.91
N ILE A 240 -23.12 18.27 -6.70
CA ILE A 240 -21.91 19.06 -6.48
C ILE A 240 -22.35 20.31 -5.74
N VAL A 241 -21.88 20.51 -4.51
CA VAL A 241 -22.27 21.65 -3.69
C VAL A 241 -21.05 22.50 -3.39
N ILE A 242 -21.09 23.74 -3.81
CA ILE A 242 -20.02 24.70 -3.62
C ILE A 242 -20.37 25.66 -2.49
N THR A 243 -19.39 25.90 -1.61
CA THR A 243 -19.47 26.90 -0.55
C THR A 243 -18.22 27.75 -0.57
N HIS A 244 -18.41 29.04 -0.31
CA HIS A 244 -17.36 30.04 -0.23
C HIS A 244 -17.73 31.06 0.85
N ARG A 245 -16.74 31.71 1.44
CA ARG A 245 -16.92 32.62 2.58
C ARG A 245 -17.83 33.82 2.30
N ASN A 246 -17.94 34.25 1.04
CA ASN A 246 -18.69 35.43 0.61
C ASN A 246 -19.74 35.09 -0.47
N SER A 247 -20.21 33.85 -0.51
CA SER A 247 -21.21 33.41 -1.47
C SER A 247 -22.24 32.52 -0.80
N ILE A 248 -23.45 32.52 -1.33
CA ILE A 248 -24.45 31.54 -0.91
C ILE A 248 -23.99 30.13 -1.30
N GLU A 249 -24.38 29.14 -0.51
CA GLU A 249 -24.22 27.74 -0.89
C GLU A 249 -25.00 27.48 -2.19
N THR A 250 -24.33 26.88 -3.18
CA THR A 250 -24.93 26.60 -4.49
C THR A 250 -24.77 25.13 -4.85
N TRP A 251 -25.86 24.51 -5.28
CA TRP A 251 -25.93 23.10 -5.65
C TRP A 251 -26.00 22.96 -7.17
N SER A 252 -25.40 21.92 -7.72
CA SER A 252 -25.64 21.53 -9.11
C SER A 252 -27.12 21.24 -9.35
N ALA A 253 -27.61 21.56 -10.55
CA ALA A 253 -29.02 21.38 -10.89
C ALA A 253 -29.49 19.92 -10.83
N ALA A 254 -28.57 18.98 -11.08
CA ALA A 254 -28.81 17.55 -11.03
C ALA A 254 -27.59 16.80 -10.48
N GLY A 255 -27.74 15.49 -10.34
CA GLY A 255 -26.65 14.58 -10.01
C GLY A 255 -25.67 14.39 -11.17
N ASN A 256 -24.38 14.44 -10.89
CA ASN A 256 -23.30 14.28 -11.84
C ASN A 256 -22.40 13.11 -11.42
N SER A 257 -21.92 12.32 -12.39
CA SER A 257 -21.13 11.11 -12.12
C SER A 257 -19.70 11.27 -12.62
N PHE A 258 -18.75 10.78 -11.83
CA PHE A 258 -17.37 10.63 -12.29
C PHE A 258 -17.28 9.50 -13.32
N VAL A 259 -16.49 9.72 -14.36
CA VAL A 259 -16.18 8.73 -15.39
C VAL A 259 -14.66 8.69 -15.53
N SER A 260 -14.08 7.49 -15.49
CA SER A 260 -12.62 7.32 -15.56
C SER A 260 -11.88 8.19 -14.53
N ASN A 261 -12.42 8.24 -13.31
CA ASN A 261 -11.93 9.02 -12.16
C ASN A 261 -12.01 10.55 -12.32
N THR A 262 -12.67 11.06 -13.35
CA THR A 262 -12.77 12.51 -13.60
C THR A 262 -14.21 12.96 -13.77
N LEU A 263 -14.50 14.18 -13.32
CA LEU A 263 -15.74 14.91 -13.58
C LEU A 263 -15.38 16.36 -13.90
N THR A 264 -16.01 16.93 -14.92
CA THR A 264 -15.93 18.37 -15.19
C THR A 264 -17.30 18.99 -14.98
N TYR A 265 -17.36 20.10 -14.26
CA TYR A 265 -18.60 20.83 -14.03
C TYR A 265 -18.38 22.33 -14.14
N ASP A 266 -19.30 23.03 -14.79
CA ASP A 266 -19.19 24.45 -15.05
C ASP A 266 -20.50 25.15 -14.68
N PHE A 267 -20.48 25.88 -13.57
CA PHE A 267 -21.61 26.66 -13.08
C PHE A 267 -21.85 27.93 -13.92
N THR A 268 -20.88 28.42 -14.69
CA THR A 268 -20.95 29.73 -15.35
C THR A 268 -21.59 29.68 -16.73
N SER A 269 -21.75 28.47 -17.30
CA SER A 269 -22.29 28.26 -18.64
C SER A 269 -23.78 28.59 -18.80
N ALA A 270 -24.60 28.38 -17.76
CA ALA A 270 -26.02 28.72 -17.76
C ALA A 270 -26.55 28.80 -16.33
N SER A 271 -27.59 29.61 -16.08
CA SER A 271 -28.26 29.61 -14.78
C SER A 271 -28.79 28.23 -14.40
N SER A 272 -29.26 27.45 -15.37
CA SER A 272 -29.76 26.08 -15.20
C SER A 272 -28.69 25.06 -14.77
N GLN A 273 -27.42 25.47 -14.61
CA GLN A 273 -26.41 24.65 -13.95
C GLN A 273 -26.55 24.67 -12.42
N ALA A 274 -27.23 25.66 -11.84
CA ALA A 274 -27.56 25.66 -10.44
C ALA A 274 -28.97 25.10 -10.21
N TYR A 275 -29.16 24.43 -9.07
CA TYR A 275 -30.49 24.03 -8.62
C TYR A 275 -31.41 25.26 -8.53
N GLY A 276 -32.60 25.16 -9.12
CA GLY A 276 -33.56 26.26 -9.19
C GLY A 276 -33.14 27.45 -10.05
N SER A 277 -32.13 27.29 -10.91
CA SER A 277 -31.57 28.39 -11.71
C SER A 277 -31.07 29.58 -10.88
N ASN A 278 -30.56 29.30 -9.68
CA ASN A 278 -30.21 30.30 -8.68
C ASN A 278 -28.82 30.93 -8.92
N MET A 279 -28.64 31.61 -10.06
CA MET A 279 -27.40 32.29 -10.46
C MET A 279 -27.70 33.68 -11.04
N LYS A 280 -26.73 34.58 -11.02
CA LYS A 280 -26.83 35.93 -11.60
C LYS A 280 -26.01 36.05 -12.87
N LEU A 281 -26.56 36.64 -13.93
CA LEU A 281 -25.77 36.96 -15.11
C LEU A 281 -25.01 38.28 -14.87
N VAL A 282 -23.68 38.25 -14.96
CA VAL A 282 -22.81 39.43 -14.83
C VAL A 282 -21.91 39.51 -16.06
N GLY A 283 -22.18 40.47 -16.96
CA GLY A 283 -21.56 40.47 -18.28
C GLY A 283 -22.08 39.30 -19.11
N SER A 284 -21.18 38.38 -19.50
CA SER A 284 -21.51 37.16 -20.25
C SER A 284 -21.50 35.88 -19.41
N GLU A 285 -21.10 35.96 -18.14
CA GLU A 285 -20.90 34.79 -17.26
C GLU A 285 -21.98 34.70 -16.19
N TRP A 286 -22.42 33.48 -15.88
CA TRP A 286 -23.27 33.24 -14.71
C TRP A 286 -22.41 33.14 -13.44
N THR A 287 -22.75 33.94 -12.44
CA THR A 287 -22.04 34.02 -11.16
C THR A 287 -22.91 33.52 -10.00
N ILE A 288 -22.26 32.99 -8.98
CA ILE A 288 -22.87 32.60 -7.71
C ILE A 288 -23.16 33.88 -6.94
N PHE A 289 -24.39 34.04 -6.46
CA PHE A 289 -24.78 35.21 -5.67
C PHE A 289 -23.85 35.40 -4.46
N ALA A 290 -23.49 36.66 -4.22
CA ALA A 290 -22.81 37.02 -2.99
C ALA A 290 -23.68 36.61 -1.78
N GLY A 291 -23.05 36.04 -0.77
CA GLY A 291 -23.69 35.75 0.50
C GLY A 291 -23.83 37.03 1.31
N ASP A 292 -24.87 37.12 2.12
CA ASP A 292 -25.02 38.19 3.10
C ASP A 292 -23.75 38.28 3.97
N VAL A 293 -23.04 39.41 3.87
CA VAL A 293 -21.70 39.63 4.44
C VAL A 293 -21.77 39.71 5.98
N ASN A 294 -22.94 39.97 6.57
CA ASN A 294 -23.10 40.16 8.02
C ASN A 294 -24.14 39.23 8.67
N GLN A 295 -24.80 38.34 7.91
CA GLN A 295 -25.88 37.47 8.39
C GLN A 295 -27.02 38.24 9.09
N ASP A 296 -27.32 39.48 8.70
CA ASP A 296 -28.37 40.28 9.34
C ASP A 296 -29.78 40.03 8.78
N GLY A 297 -29.89 39.30 7.68
CA GLY A 297 -31.16 38.76 7.19
C GLY A 297 -32.08 39.77 6.53
N ASN A 298 -31.59 40.91 6.05
CA ASN A 298 -32.39 41.87 5.28
C ASN A 298 -31.94 41.94 3.81
N GLY A 299 -32.76 41.37 2.92
CA GLY A 299 -32.73 41.58 1.46
C GLY A 299 -33.89 42.44 0.98
#